data_AF-A0AAV0UDW1-F1
#
_entry.id   AF-A0AAV0UDW1-F1
#
_cell.length_a   1.000
_cell.length_b   1.000
_cell.length_c   1.000
_cell.angle_alpha   90.00
_cell.angle_beta   90.00
_cell.angle_gamma   90.00
#
_symmetry.space_group_name_H-M   'P 1'
#
loop_
_entity.id
_entity.type
_entity.pdbx_description
1 polymer ?
#
loop_
_entity_poly.entity_id
_entity_poly.type
_entity_poly.pdbx_seq_one_letter_code
_entity_poly.pdbx_strand_id
1 'polypeptide(L)'
;MRKSHVNNSKRVTHELGGKSANIILDDVDIDLAIQQSQLGLFLNQGQCCIAGTRVYVQEGIYDEFMRRSVEAARSRIVGDPLASPRSRELRSMRGWFIHPTAFLDVTDDMVISREEIFGPSIDNAIKISNGIRTGTVYVNCYDVFDANTPFGGFKDSGIGRENGELSLCSYLEYKTVIMNARTT
;
A
#
# COMPACT_ATOMS: atom_id res chain seq x y z
N MET A 1 -17.75 8.94 -5.96
CA MET A 1 -18.33 7.67 -6.49
C MET A 1 -19.57 7.92 -7.36
N ARG A 2 -19.84 7.10 -8.37
CA ARG A 2 -21.12 7.12 -9.12
C ARG A 2 -22.18 6.24 -8.42
N LYS A 3 -23.43 6.70 -8.36
CA LYS A 3 -24.54 6.08 -7.60
C LYS A 3 -25.15 4.81 -8.26
N SER A 4 -24.39 4.05 -9.05
CA SER A 4 -24.93 3.00 -9.94
C SER A 4 -25.58 1.82 -9.20
N HIS A 5 -25.11 1.48 -7.99
CA HIS A 5 -25.72 0.45 -7.14
C HIS A 5 -26.92 0.97 -6.31
N VAL A 6 -26.98 2.28 -6.05
CA VAL A 6 -28.01 2.90 -5.17
C VAL A 6 -29.42 2.74 -5.77
N ASN A 7 -29.51 2.77 -7.11
CA ASN A 7 -30.79 2.69 -7.82
C ASN A 7 -31.28 1.26 -8.10
N ASN A 8 -30.55 0.22 -7.64
CA ASN A 8 -30.89 -1.18 -7.91
C ASN A 8 -30.46 -2.17 -6.81
N SER A 9 -30.09 -1.66 -5.63
CA SER A 9 -29.71 -2.42 -4.42
C SER A 9 -28.66 -3.51 -4.63
N LYS A 10 -27.78 -3.37 -5.63
CA LYS A 10 -26.68 -4.32 -5.84
C LYS A 10 -25.65 -4.22 -4.72
N ARG A 11 -25.29 -5.36 -4.14
CA ARG A 11 -24.10 -5.46 -3.28
C ARG A 11 -22.86 -5.13 -4.12
N VAL A 12 -21.89 -4.47 -3.50
CA VAL A 12 -20.64 -4.07 -4.15
C VAL A 12 -19.46 -4.32 -3.20
N THR A 13 -18.39 -4.88 -3.75
CA THR A 13 -17.05 -4.87 -3.15
C THR A 13 -16.23 -3.83 -3.91
N HIS A 14 -15.40 -3.08 -3.20
CA HIS A 14 -14.65 -1.97 -3.76
C HIS A 14 -13.28 -1.87 -3.09
N GLU A 15 -12.22 -1.96 -3.90
CA GLU A 15 -10.87 -1.51 -3.56
C GLU A 15 -10.54 -0.33 -4.46
N LEU A 16 -10.16 0.81 -3.86
CA LEU A 16 -10.24 2.13 -4.51
C LEU A 16 -8.92 2.89 -4.53
N GLY A 17 -7.82 2.19 -4.25
CA GLY A 17 -6.55 2.82 -3.91
C GLY A 17 -6.44 3.06 -2.41
N GLY A 18 -5.21 3.29 -1.99
CA GLY A 18 -4.78 3.31 -0.61
C GLY A 18 -3.93 4.53 -0.38
N LYS A 19 -4.26 5.29 0.65
CA LYS A 19 -3.28 6.18 1.24
C LYS A 19 -2.27 5.22 1.95
N SER A 20 -1.22 4.76 1.23
CA SER A 20 -0.02 3.91 1.57
C SER A 20 1.32 4.53 2.11
N ALA A 21 1.81 4.30 3.33
CA ALA A 21 3.05 4.92 3.89
C ALA A 21 4.08 3.93 4.40
N ASN A 22 5.15 4.53 4.90
CA ASN A 22 6.25 3.91 5.60
C ASN A 22 6.61 4.76 6.84
N ILE A 23 6.97 4.12 7.94
CA ILE A 23 7.27 4.77 9.23
C ILE A 23 8.52 4.10 9.80
N ILE A 24 9.61 4.86 9.84
CA ILE A 24 10.96 4.41 10.17
C ILE A 24 11.31 4.94 11.56
N LEU A 25 11.41 4.03 12.53
CA LEU A 25 11.79 4.35 13.91
C LEU A 25 13.32 4.27 14.07
N ASP A 26 13.88 4.90 15.11
CA ASP A 26 15.34 4.98 15.31
C ASP A 26 16.00 3.70 15.86
N ASP A 27 15.19 2.70 16.21
CA ASP A 27 15.60 1.35 16.65
C ASP A 27 15.78 0.34 15.50
N VAL A 28 15.49 0.75 14.25
CA VAL A 28 15.42 -0.16 13.09
C VAL A 28 16.80 -0.49 12.50
N ASP A 29 16.91 -1.66 11.87
CA ASP A 29 17.94 -1.90 10.85
C ASP A 29 17.70 -0.93 9.68
N ILE A 30 18.55 0.10 9.61
CA ILE A 30 18.45 1.18 8.62
C ILE A 30 18.69 0.67 7.18
N ASP A 31 19.49 -0.37 6.97
CA ASP A 31 19.76 -0.95 5.66
C ASP A 31 18.52 -1.67 5.15
N LEU A 32 17.90 -2.49 6.00
CA LEU A 32 16.60 -3.13 5.73
C LEU A 32 15.50 -2.07 5.52
N ALA A 33 15.45 -1.03 6.35
CA ALA A 33 14.46 0.05 6.23
C ALA A 33 14.56 0.75 4.87
N ILE A 34 15.77 1.11 4.42
CA ILE A 34 15.99 1.69 3.09
C ILE A 34 15.55 0.70 2.00
N GLN A 35 15.91 -0.58 2.10
CA GLN A 35 15.54 -1.60 1.11
C GLN A 35 14.02 -1.76 0.99
N GLN A 36 13.29 -1.88 2.10
CA GLN A 36 11.82 -2.00 2.10
C GLN A 36 11.15 -0.72 1.60
N SER A 37 11.70 0.46 1.93
CA SER A 37 11.24 1.75 1.38
C SER A 37 11.39 1.81 -0.14
N GLN A 38 12.52 1.36 -0.65
CA GLN A 38 12.84 1.31 -2.07
C GLN A 38 12.03 0.25 -2.83
N LEU A 39 11.57 -0.80 -2.17
CA LEU A 39 10.60 -1.74 -2.72
C LEU A 39 9.20 -1.12 -2.75
N GLY A 40 8.66 -0.76 -1.57
CA GLY A 40 7.28 -0.33 -1.41
C GLY A 40 6.91 0.94 -2.18
N LEU A 41 7.84 1.85 -2.44
CA LEU A 41 7.58 3.06 -3.23
C LEU A 41 7.74 2.85 -4.74
N PHE A 42 8.76 2.12 -5.19
CA PHE A 42 9.16 2.11 -6.61
C PHE A 42 8.85 0.80 -7.35
N LEU A 43 8.26 -0.20 -6.69
CA LEU A 43 7.62 -1.33 -7.36
C LEU A 43 6.53 -0.83 -8.32
N ASN A 44 6.44 -1.42 -9.51
CA ASN A 44 5.56 -0.98 -10.59
C ASN A 44 5.61 0.54 -10.91
N GLN A 45 6.76 1.18 -10.67
CA GLN A 45 6.95 2.65 -10.77
C GLN A 45 6.04 3.46 -9.82
N GLY A 46 5.66 2.89 -8.68
CA GLY A 46 4.74 3.50 -7.71
C GLY A 46 3.25 3.35 -8.08
N GLN A 47 2.93 2.71 -9.21
CA GLN A 47 1.56 2.46 -9.64
C GLN A 47 1.01 1.20 -8.96
N CYS A 48 0.92 1.23 -7.62
CA CYS A 48 0.37 0.16 -6.80
C CYS A 48 -0.55 0.75 -5.72
N CYS A 49 -1.71 0.15 -5.49
CA CYS A 49 -2.69 0.62 -4.50
C CYS A 49 -2.18 0.61 -3.05
N ILE A 50 -1.05 -0.04 -2.78
CA ILE A 50 -0.38 -0.05 -1.48
C ILE A 50 0.94 0.76 -1.42
N ALA A 51 1.32 1.50 -2.48
CA ALA A 51 2.64 2.10 -2.60
C ALA A 51 3.02 3.04 -1.42
N GLY A 52 4.28 3.02 -0.97
CA GLY A 52 4.76 3.68 0.25
C GLY A 52 5.28 5.12 0.06
N THR A 53 4.38 6.08 -0.13
CA THR A 53 4.62 7.37 -0.84
C THR A 53 4.92 8.62 0.03
N ARG A 54 4.70 8.58 1.35
CA ARG A 54 5.30 9.41 2.45
C ARG A 54 6.18 8.41 3.18
N VAL A 55 7.36 8.85 3.57
CA VAL A 55 8.15 8.18 4.59
C VAL A 55 8.23 9.11 5.79
N TYR A 56 7.63 8.70 6.90
CA TYR A 56 7.91 9.32 8.20
C TYR A 56 9.17 8.69 8.77
N VAL A 57 10.07 9.49 9.33
CA VAL A 57 11.34 9.03 9.89
C VAL A 57 11.51 9.70 11.25
N GLN A 58 11.84 8.92 12.28
CA GLN A 58 12.10 9.40 13.63
C GLN A 58 13.38 10.25 13.65
N GLU A 59 13.35 11.35 14.41
CA GLU A 59 14.34 12.44 14.34
C GLU A 59 15.80 11.96 14.49
N GLY A 60 16.06 10.99 15.36
CA GLY A 60 17.41 10.47 15.64
C GLY A 60 18.14 9.82 14.46
N ILE A 61 17.43 9.44 13.39
CA ILE A 61 18.01 8.82 12.17
C ILE A 61 17.65 9.56 10.87
N TYR A 62 16.97 10.72 10.96
CA TYR A 62 16.38 11.41 9.81
C TYR A 62 17.39 11.67 8.69
N ASP A 63 18.47 12.39 8.99
CA ASP A 63 19.45 12.84 7.98
C ASP A 63 20.12 11.68 7.24
N GLU A 64 20.53 10.62 7.96
CA GLU A 64 21.24 9.49 7.36
C GLU A 64 20.30 8.60 6.54
N PHE A 65 19.08 8.35 7.04
CA PHE A 65 18.06 7.63 6.28
C PHE A 65 17.70 8.40 5.00
N MET A 66 17.51 9.73 5.09
CA MET A 66 17.18 10.57 3.94
C MET A 66 18.32 10.61 2.91
N ARG A 67 19.57 10.81 3.36
CA ARG A 67 20.77 10.80 2.52
C ARG A 67 20.86 9.49 1.72
N ARG A 68 20.77 8.35 2.40
CA ARG A 68 20.88 7.02 1.78
C ARG A 68 19.67 6.65 0.93
N SER A 69 18.47 7.08 1.29
CA SER A 69 17.27 6.85 0.49
C SER A 69 17.30 7.62 -0.84
N VAL A 70 17.82 8.85 -0.84
CA VAL A 70 18.04 9.62 -2.08
C VAL A 70 19.15 8.99 -2.92
N GLU A 71 20.23 8.51 -2.31
CA GLU A 71 21.31 7.77 -2.98
C GLU A 71 20.79 6.49 -3.65
N ALA A 72 19.99 5.69 -2.93
CA ALA A 72 19.36 4.47 -3.45
C ALA A 72 18.31 4.75 -4.55
N ALA A 73 17.52 5.83 -4.44
CA ALA A 73 16.58 6.22 -5.49
C ALA A 73 17.32 6.64 -6.78
N ARG A 74 18.46 7.33 -6.66
CA ARG A 74 19.30 7.78 -7.80
C ARG A 74 20.02 6.65 -8.52
N SER A 75 20.28 5.52 -7.86
CA SER A 75 20.99 4.38 -8.49
C SER A 75 20.10 3.50 -9.38
N ARG A 76 18.78 3.68 -9.33
CA ARG A 76 17.82 2.86 -10.09
C ARG A 76 17.93 3.13 -11.60
N ILE A 77 18.02 2.05 -12.37
CA ILE A 77 17.96 2.10 -13.84
C ILE A 77 16.50 2.30 -14.26
N VAL A 78 16.27 3.27 -15.15
CA VAL A 78 14.98 3.54 -15.79
C VAL A 78 15.14 3.35 -17.30
N GLY A 79 14.19 2.64 -17.93
CA GLY A 79 14.21 2.31 -19.36
C GLY A 79 13.29 1.13 -19.68
N ASP A 80 13.41 0.58 -20.89
CA ASP A 80 12.67 -0.59 -21.34
C ASP A 80 12.99 -1.84 -20.47
N PRO A 81 12.00 -2.50 -19.84
CA PRO A 81 12.21 -3.71 -19.05
C PRO A 81 12.68 -4.93 -19.85
N LEU A 82 12.59 -4.90 -21.19
CA LEU A 82 13.11 -5.95 -22.08
C LEU A 82 14.57 -5.69 -22.51
N ALA A 83 15.09 -4.48 -22.28
CA ALA A 83 16.46 -4.11 -22.63
C ALA A 83 17.47 -4.63 -21.59
N SER A 84 18.65 -5.03 -22.06
CA SER A 84 19.73 -5.43 -21.14
C SER A 84 20.16 -4.23 -20.26
N PRO A 85 20.28 -4.39 -18.93
CA PRO A 85 20.77 -3.33 -18.02
C PRO A 85 22.18 -2.80 -18.33
N ARG A 86 22.91 -3.43 -19.26
CA ARG A 86 24.25 -3.04 -19.72
C ARG A 86 24.23 -2.30 -21.07
N SER A 87 23.08 -2.13 -21.73
CA SER A 87 23.01 -1.42 -23.02
C SER A 87 23.16 0.09 -22.82
N ARG A 88 23.81 0.76 -23.79
CA ARG A 88 23.97 2.23 -23.75
C ARG A 88 22.70 2.98 -24.16
N GLU A 89 21.72 2.28 -24.72
CA GLU A 89 20.51 2.85 -25.35
C GLU A 89 19.39 3.19 -24.34
N LEU A 90 19.51 2.73 -23.09
CA LEU A 90 18.61 3.07 -21.97
C LEU A 90 18.40 4.59 -21.81
N ARG A 91 19.39 5.41 -22.20
CA ARG A 91 19.33 6.88 -22.10
C ARG A 91 18.71 7.59 -23.32
N SER A 92 18.32 6.88 -24.37
CA SER A 92 17.84 7.47 -25.63
C SER A 92 16.49 6.95 -26.12
N MET A 93 15.83 6.05 -25.38
CA MET A 93 14.51 5.53 -25.75
C MET A 93 13.39 6.54 -25.49
N ARG A 94 12.48 6.69 -26.46
CA ARG A 94 11.23 7.43 -26.29
C ARG A 94 10.22 6.55 -25.55
N GLY A 95 9.74 7.00 -24.40
CA GLY A 95 8.73 6.31 -23.61
C GLY A 95 8.23 7.18 -22.45
N TRP A 96 7.19 6.71 -21.76
CA TRP A 96 6.55 7.42 -20.64
C TRP A 96 7.31 7.21 -19.32
N PHE A 97 8.60 7.54 -19.32
CA PHE A 97 9.49 7.32 -18.18
C PHE A 97 9.48 8.51 -17.22
N ILE A 98 9.37 8.23 -15.92
CA ILE A 98 9.50 9.19 -14.83
C ILE A 98 10.65 8.72 -13.93
N HIS A 99 11.52 9.63 -13.50
CA HIS A 99 12.61 9.28 -12.58
C HIS A 99 12.12 9.16 -11.13
N PRO A 100 12.68 8.23 -10.33
CA PRO A 100 12.46 8.16 -8.89
C PRO A 100 12.63 9.53 -8.24
N THR A 101 11.54 10.02 -7.64
CA THR A 101 11.43 11.38 -7.09
C THR A 101 11.12 11.29 -5.61
N ALA A 102 11.80 12.11 -4.81
CA ALA A 102 11.55 12.26 -3.38
C ALA A 102 11.28 13.74 -3.07
N PHE A 103 10.23 14.01 -2.31
CA PHE A 103 9.93 15.31 -1.73
C PHE A 103 10.39 15.30 -0.27
N LEU A 104 11.19 16.29 0.13
CA LEU A 104 11.73 16.39 1.49
C LEU A 104 10.93 17.44 2.27
N ASP A 105 11.08 17.47 3.60
CA ASP A 105 10.45 18.46 4.49
C ASP A 105 8.91 18.57 4.35
N VAL A 106 8.26 17.45 3.98
CA VAL A 106 6.83 17.39 3.67
C VAL A 106 5.98 17.39 4.94
N THR A 107 5.14 18.41 5.10
CA THR A 107 4.14 18.52 6.18
C THR A 107 2.78 17.94 5.76
N ASP A 108 1.95 17.52 6.73
CA ASP A 108 0.62 16.91 6.48
C ASP A 108 -0.36 17.83 5.72
N ASP A 109 -0.13 19.14 5.71
CA ASP A 109 -0.94 20.09 4.95
C ASP A 109 -0.52 20.24 3.47
N MET A 110 0.64 19.72 3.04
CA MET A 110 1.00 19.75 1.61
C MET A 110 0.11 18.81 0.78
N VAL A 111 -0.27 19.20 -0.45
CA VAL A 111 -1.14 18.38 -1.32
C VAL A 111 -0.57 16.97 -1.55
N ILE A 112 0.75 16.86 -1.79
CA ILE A 112 1.46 15.59 -1.90
C ILE A 112 1.31 14.73 -0.63
N SER A 113 1.22 15.35 0.55
CA SER A 113 0.95 14.67 1.82
C SER A 113 -0.51 14.27 2.01
N ARG A 114 -1.44 14.77 1.18
CA ARG A 114 -2.90 14.48 1.25
C ARG A 114 -3.40 13.48 0.20
N GLU A 115 -2.68 13.26 -0.90
CA GLU A 115 -3.04 12.30 -1.96
C GLU A 115 -2.19 10.99 -1.87
N GLU A 116 -2.84 9.82 -1.82
CA GLU A 116 -2.38 8.43 -1.50
C GLU A 116 -1.10 8.18 -0.62
N ILE A 117 -1.14 8.18 0.76
CA ILE A 117 -0.14 7.67 1.77
C ILE A 117 -0.53 7.48 3.37
N PHE A 118 -0.47 6.28 4.08
CA PHE A 118 -0.56 5.94 5.58
C PHE A 118 0.21 4.62 6.07
N GLY A 119 0.85 4.49 7.28
CA GLY A 119 1.84 3.36 7.58
C GLY A 119 2.11 2.79 9.04
N PRO A 120 3.26 2.06 9.28
CA PRO A 120 3.61 1.09 10.40
C PRO A 120 4.27 1.65 11.73
N SER A 121 5.10 1.04 12.64
CA SER A 121 5.95 -0.20 12.76
C SER A 121 6.21 -0.72 14.23
N ILE A 122 7.25 -1.57 14.50
CA ILE A 122 7.25 -2.84 15.31
C ILE A 122 7.02 -2.88 16.85
N ASP A 123 7.84 -2.32 17.74
CA ASP A 123 7.63 -2.53 19.21
C ASP A 123 6.43 -1.74 19.75
N ASN A 124 6.01 -0.73 19.00
CA ASN A 124 4.70 -0.11 19.12
C ASN A 124 3.65 -0.71 18.16
N ALA A 125 3.95 -1.71 17.31
CA ALA A 125 3.03 -2.18 16.26
C ALA A 125 1.73 -2.76 16.79
N ILE A 126 1.71 -3.33 18.00
CA ILE A 126 0.44 -3.76 18.61
C ILE A 126 -0.41 -2.54 19.00
N LYS A 127 0.19 -1.45 19.50
CA LYS A 127 -0.54 -0.20 19.80
C LYS A 127 -0.93 0.54 18.51
N ILE A 128 -0.01 0.61 17.55
CA ILE A 128 -0.18 1.30 16.27
C ILE A 128 -1.22 0.56 15.43
N SER A 129 -1.10 -0.76 15.20
CA SER A 129 -2.08 -1.54 14.41
C SER A 129 -3.49 -1.48 14.99
N ASN A 130 -3.65 -1.52 16.32
CA ASN A 130 -4.96 -1.29 16.97
C ASN A 130 -5.45 0.17 16.88
N GLY A 131 -4.56 1.14 16.67
CA GLY A 131 -4.89 2.57 16.55
C GLY A 131 -5.10 3.08 15.11
N ILE A 132 -4.46 2.46 14.12
CA ILE A 132 -4.55 2.88 12.71
C ILE A 132 -5.72 2.20 12.00
N ARG A 133 -6.48 3.00 11.23
CA ARG A 133 -7.63 2.52 10.46
C ARG A 133 -7.22 2.19 9.03
N THR A 134 -6.53 1.07 8.87
CA THR A 134 -6.17 0.42 7.59
C THR A 134 -6.54 -1.07 7.65
N GLY A 135 -6.63 -1.75 6.50
CA GLY A 135 -6.98 -3.18 6.45
C GLY A 135 -5.78 -4.13 6.40
N THR A 136 -4.59 -3.62 6.09
CA THR A 136 -3.35 -4.41 6.04
C THR A 136 -2.22 -3.59 6.66
N VAL A 137 -1.38 -4.22 7.47
CA VAL A 137 -0.23 -3.61 8.13
C VAL A 137 0.98 -4.51 7.88
N TYR A 138 1.97 -3.98 7.17
CA TYR A 138 3.25 -4.65 6.99
C TYR A 138 4.23 -4.28 8.10
N VAL A 139 5.05 -5.24 8.52
CA VAL A 139 5.96 -5.14 9.67
C VAL A 139 7.29 -5.74 9.27
N ASN A 140 8.32 -4.90 9.15
CA ASN A 140 9.66 -5.23 8.64
C ASN A 140 9.67 -5.89 7.24
N CYS A 141 8.60 -5.70 6.47
CA CYS A 141 8.41 -6.16 5.10
C CYS A 141 7.55 -5.15 4.30
N TYR A 142 7.37 -5.39 3.01
CA TYR A 142 6.41 -4.70 2.15
C TYR A 142 5.94 -5.64 1.04
N ASP A 143 4.78 -5.35 0.43
CA ASP A 143 4.26 -6.08 -0.76
C ASP A 143 4.05 -7.60 -0.54
N VAL A 144 3.82 -8.03 0.70
CA VAL A 144 3.54 -9.45 1.01
C VAL A 144 2.05 -9.73 0.85
N PHE A 145 1.71 -10.68 -0.02
CA PHE A 145 0.33 -11.13 -0.22
C PHE A 145 0.23 -12.65 -0.11
N ASP A 146 -0.86 -13.12 0.48
CA ASP A 146 -1.22 -14.54 0.55
C ASP A 146 -2.73 -14.70 0.30
N ALA A 147 -3.10 -15.75 -0.42
CA ALA A 147 -4.48 -15.98 -0.86
C ALA A 147 -5.46 -16.26 0.30
N ASN A 148 -4.96 -16.70 1.47
CA ASN A 148 -5.76 -16.97 2.65
C ASN A 148 -5.93 -15.72 3.54
N THR A 149 -5.16 -14.66 3.30
CA THR A 149 -5.16 -13.42 4.09
C THR A 149 -6.13 -12.41 3.48
N PRO A 150 -7.20 -11.98 4.18
CA PRO A 150 -8.13 -10.98 3.66
C PRO A 150 -7.46 -9.63 3.44
N PHE A 151 -7.59 -9.11 2.22
CA PHE A 151 -7.11 -7.79 1.81
C PHE A 151 -8.28 -6.83 1.64
N GLY A 152 -8.08 -5.55 1.98
CA GLY A 152 -8.98 -4.49 1.53
C GLY A 152 -9.12 -3.26 2.42
N GLY A 153 -9.79 -2.24 1.92
CA GLY A 153 -9.78 -0.88 2.47
C GLY A 153 -10.44 -0.66 3.83
N PHE A 154 -10.16 0.52 4.40
CA PHE A 154 -10.93 1.17 5.47
C PHE A 154 -11.28 2.59 5.02
N LYS A 155 -12.36 3.17 5.56
CA LYS A 155 -12.85 4.51 5.14
C LYS A 155 -13.12 4.50 3.62
N ASP A 156 -12.73 5.57 2.93
CA ASP A 156 -12.95 5.76 1.48
C ASP A 156 -12.02 4.91 0.58
N SER A 157 -11.09 4.12 1.13
CA SER A 157 -10.26 3.19 0.35
C SER A 157 -11.00 1.92 -0.07
N GLY A 158 -12.10 1.54 0.59
CA GLY A 158 -12.83 0.35 0.19
C GLY A 158 -13.99 -0.11 1.06
N ILE A 159 -14.76 -1.07 0.52
CA ILE A 159 -15.90 -1.74 1.16
C ILE A 159 -15.83 -3.23 0.80
N GLY A 160 -15.93 -4.10 1.79
CA GLY A 160 -15.78 -5.55 1.64
C GLY A 160 -14.32 -6.01 1.82
N ARG A 161 -14.02 -7.24 1.39
CA ARG A 161 -12.66 -7.81 1.36
C ARG A 161 -12.51 -8.72 0.16
N GLU A 162 -11.30 -8.76 -0.39
CA GLU A 162 -10.83 -9.78 -1.32
C GLU A 162 -9.87 -10.73 -0.58
N ASN A 163 -9.62 -11.93 -1.12
CA ASN A 163 -8.85 -13.01 -0.48
C ASN A 163 -9.39 -13.52 0.87
N GLY A 164 -8.92 -14.69 1.29
CA GLY A 164 -9.33 -15.37 2.52
C GLY A 164 -10.82 -15.74 2.58
N GLU A 165 -11.23 -16.35 3.69
CA GLU A 165 -12.63 -16.78 3.89
C GLU A 165 -13.63 -15.62 3.86
N LEU A 166 -13.24 -14.44 4.37
CA LEU A 166 -14.09 -13.25 4.41
C LEU A 166 -14.52 -12.76 3.01
N SER A 167 -13.72 -13.02 1.96
CA SER A 167 -14.12 -12.67 0.60
C SER A 167 -15.34 -13.46 0.12
N LEU A 168 -15.46 -14.73 0.52
CA LEU A 168 -16.55 -15.63 0.12
C LEU A 168 -17.91 -15.10 0.56
N CYS A 169 -17.99 -14.45 1.74
CA CYS A 169 -19.19 -13.79 2.23
C CYS A 169 -19.73 -12.72 1.26
N SER A 170 -18.87 -12.07 0.47
CA SER A 170 -19.27 -11.10 -0.56
C SER A 170 -20.03 -11.73 -1.73
N TYR A 171 -19.89 -13.05 -1.96
CA TYR A 171 -20.49 -13.80 -3.06
C TYR A 171 -21.62 -14.75 -2.63
N LEU A 172 -21.83 -14.95 -1.32
CA LEU A 172 -22.87 -15.82 -0.75
C LEU A 172 -24.11 -15.03 -0.30
N GLU A 173 -25.28 -15.67 -0.30
CA GLU A 173 -26.54 -15.12 0.25
C GLU A 173 -27.11 -16.05 1.32
N TYR A 174 -27.52 -15.47 2.46
CA TYR A 174 -28.09 -16.24 3.57
C TYR A 174 -29.58 -16.54 3.32
N LYS A 175 -29.95 -17.83 3.39
CA LYS A 175 -31.34 -18.29 3.31
C LYS A 175 -31.74 -18.99 4.60
N THR A 176 -32.45 -18.28 5.47
CA THR A 176 -33.04 -18.87 6.68
C THR A 176 -34.28 -19.68 6.31
N VAL A 177 -34.36 -20.93 6.77
CA VAL A 177 -35.51 -21.82 6.60
C VAL A 177 -36.00 -22.24 7.97
N ILE A 178 -37.28 -22.04 8.25
CA ILE A 178 -37.93 -22.41 9.52
C ILE A 178 -39.06 -23.38 9.18
N MET A 179 -39.09 -24.55 9.83
CA MET A 179 -40.07 -25.61 9.58
C MET A 179 -40.76 -26.00 10.88
N ASN A 180 -42.10 -26.01 10.87
CA ASN A 180 -42.88 -26.61 11.96
C ASN A 180 -43.14 -28.08 11.62
N ALA A 181 -42.48 -28.99 12.34
CA ALA A 181 -42.51 -30.43 12.06
C ALA A 181 -43.81 -31.15 12.51
N ARG A 182 -44.89 -30.41 12.85
CA ARG A 182 -46.21 -31.00 13.10
C ARG A 182 -46.91 -31.38 11.79
N THR A 183 -46.52 -32.53 11.23
CA THR A 183 -47.40 -33.30 10.34
C THR A 183 -48.54 -33.92 11.15
N THR A 184 -49.70 -34.10 10.51
CA THR A 184 -50.88 -34.79 11.06
C THR A 184 -50.66 -36.27 11.25
#